data_AF-A0A8T4ISX3-F1
#
_entry.id   AF-A0A8T4ISX3-F1
#
_cell.length_a   1.000
_cell.length_b   1.000
_cell.length_c   1.000
_cell.angle_alpha   90.00
_cell.angle_beta   90.00
_cell.angle_gamma   90.00
#
_symmetry.space_group_name_H-M   'P 1'
#
loop_
_entity.id
_entity.type
_entity.pdbx_description
1 polymer ?
#
loop_
_entity_poly.entity_id
_entity_poly.type
_entity_poly.pdbx_seq_one_letter_code
_entity_poly.pdbx_strand_id
1 'polypeptide(L)'
;MRTTHRQRRATEVTANPAQGVRIERLSRRPLRRTQAGRIALPLWVLKDGKHVGDGDLVMTQDEATELLLELQAQLANPSTIDREATT
;
A
#
# COMPACT_ATOMS: atom_id res chain seq x y z
N MET A 1 18.57 -19.03 8.37
CA MET A 1 18.32 -17.66 8.85
C MET A 1 18.86 -16.69 7.80
N ARG A 2 17.99 -15.97 7.08
CA ARG A 2 18.38 -14.94 6.11
C ARG A 2 17.72 -13.63 6.52
N THR A 3 18.49 -12.76 7.15
CA THR A 3 18.12 -11.37 7.42
C THR A 3 18.27 -10.58 6.14
N THR A 4 17.15 -10.29 5.47
CA THR A 4 17.15 -9.37 4.33
C THR A 4 17.21 -7.94 4.85
N HIS A 5 18.35 -7.32 4.56
CA HIS A 5 18.66 -5.92 4.81
C HIS A 5 17.68 -5.05 4.00
N ARG A 6 16.63 -4.51 4.63
CA ARG A 6 15.75 -3.52 3.99
C ARG A 6 16.53 -2.21 3.90
N GLN A 7 17.13 -1.96 2.75
CA GLN A 7 17.82 -0.73 2.39
C GLN A 7 16.91 0.48 2.64
N ARG A 8 17.45 1.42 3.43
CA ARG A 8 17.04 2.81 3.45
C ARG A 8 17.43 3.43 2.10
N ARG A 9 16.46 3.90 1.31
CA ARG A 9 16.60 5.07 0.43
C ARG A 9 15.23 5.52 -0.08
N ALA A 10 14.82 6.69 0.38
CA ALA A 10 14.34 7.81 -0.42
C ALA A 10 14.00 8.95 0.55
N THR A 11 14.93 9.88 0.71
CA THR A 11 14.62 11.25 1.13
C THR A 11 13.89 11.94 -0.03
N GLU A 12 12.72 11.41 -0.39
CA GLU A 12 11.71 12.19 -1.07
C GLU A 12 11.08 13.12 -0.03
N VAL A 13 10.53 14.24 -0.45
CA VAL A 13 9.72 15.15 0.38
C VAL A 13 8.49 14.38 0.84
N THR A 14 8.69 13.50 1.82
CA THR A 14 7.68 12.67 2.41
C THR A 14 7.06 13.51 3.49
N ALA A 15 5.74 13.73 3.39
CA ALA A 15 4.96 14.25 4.51
C ALA A 15 5.44 13.49 5.77
N ASN A 16 5.96 14.25 6.74
CA ASN A 16 6.57 13.70 7.94
C ASN A 16 5.65 12.57 8.46
N PRO A 17 6.12 11.31 8.54
CA PRO A 17 5.27 10.18 8.90
C PRO A 17 4.67 10.32 10.30
N ALA A 18 5.25 11.22 11.13
CA ALA A 18 4.75 11.60 12.44
C ALA A 18 3.84 12.84 12.42
N GLN A 19 3.40 13.33 11.26
CA GLN A 19 2.45 14.44 11.14
C GLN A 19 1.33 14.12 10.15
N GLY A 20 0.10 14.28 10.61
CA GLY A 20 -1.11 14.15 9.82
C GLY A 20 -1.73 12.75 9.87
N VAL A 21 -2.75 12.55 9.03
CA VAL A 21 -3.47 11.27 8.93
C VAL A 21 -2.87 10.45 7.79
N ARG A 22 -2.60 9.17 8.06
CA ARG A 22 -2.12 8.20 7.06
C ARG A 22 -3.04 7.00 7.05
N ILE A 23 -3.28 6.47 5.84
CA ILE A 23 -4.00 5.23 5.63
C ILE A 23 -3.01 4.21 5.10
N GLU A 24 -2.88 3.09 5.79
CA GLU A 24 -1.95 2.02 5.42
C GLU A 24 -2.68 0.70 5.23
N ARG A 25 -2.22 -0.14 4.31
CA ARG A 25 -2.73 -1.51 4.21
C ARG A 25 -2.29 -2.32 5.41
N LEU A 26 -3.23 -3.01 6.05
CA LEU A 26 -2.92 -3.94 7.12
C LEU A 26 -2.34 -5.24 6.54
N SER A 27 -1.02 -5.26 6.33
CA SER A 27 -0.29 -6.33 5.63
C SER A 27 -0.41 -7.73 6.26
N ARG A 28 -0.83 -7.82 7.53
CA ARG A 28 -1.08 -9.11 8.21
C ARG A 28 -2.52 -9.62 8.09
N ARG A 29 -3.46 -8.81 7.56
CA ARG A 29 -4.84 -9.24 7.30
C ARG A 29 -5.07 -9.40 5.79
N PRO A 30 -5.51 -10.58 5.33
CA PRO A 30 -5.78 -10.79 3.92
C PRO A 30 -7.02 -9.99 3.46
N LEU A 31 -7.17 -9.86 2.14
CA LEU A 31 -8.45 -9.48 1.55
C LEU A 31 -9.53 -10.46 1.99
N ARG A 32 -10.75 -9.98 2.16
CA ARG A 32 -11.90 -10.83 2.51
C ARG A 32 -13.12 -10.49 1.68
N ARG A 33 -14.06 -11.43 1.60
CA ARG A 33 -15.40 -11.15 1.09
C ARG A 33 -16.33 -10.78 2.23
N THR A 34 -17.19 -9.80 2.01
CA THR A 34 -18.28 -9.46 2.94
C THR A 34 -19.46 -10.40 2.73
N GLN A 35 -20.42 -10.39 3.65
CA GLN A 35 -21.67 -11.16 3.50
C GLN A 35 -22.48 -10.75 2.26
N ALA A 36 -22.36 -9.50 1.83
CA ALA A 36 -22.98 -8.98 0.61
C ALA A 36 -22.16 -9.29 -0.67
N GLY A 37 -21.14 -10.15 -0.59
CA GLY A 37 -20.32 -10.57 -1.73
C GLY A 37 -19.25 -9.56 -2.18
N ARG A 38 -19.17 -8.38 -1.55
CA ARG A 38 -18.16 -7.34 -1.84
C ARG A 38 -16.77 -7.76 -1.35
N ILE A 39 -15.73 -7.16 -1.92
CA ILE A 39 -14.34 -7.36 -1.52
C ILE A 39 -13.96 -6.27 -0.51
N ALA A 40 -13.40 -6.66 0.63
CA ALA A 40 -12.93 -5.73 1.66
C ALA A 40 -11.41 -5.81 1.79
N LEU A 41 -10.76 -4.65 1.62
CA LEU A 41 -9.34 -4.44 1.87
C LEU A 41 -9.15 -3.83 3.26
N PRO A 42 -8.51 -4.56 4.21
CA PRO A 42 -8.28 -4.05 5.56
C PRO A 42 -7.21 -2.95 5.59
N LEU A 43 -7.52 -1.86 6.29
CA LEU A 43 -6.71 -0.65 6.40
C LEU A 43 -6.49 -0.25 7.86
N TRP A 44 -5.37 0.41 8.11
CA TRP A 44 -5.05 1.14 9.33
C TRP A 44 -5.15 2.64 9.09
N VAL A 45 -5.74 3.32 10.05
CA VAL A 45 -5.70 4.78 10.14
C VAL A 45 -4.69 5.14 11.23
N LEU A 46 -3.68 5.91 10.84
CA LEU A 46 -2.69 6.45 11.75
C LEU A 46 -2.84 7.97 11.82
N LYS A 47 -2.70 8.54 13.00
CA LYS A 47 -2.57 9.98 13.22
C LYS A 47 -1.24 10.24 13.91
N ASP A 48 -0.39 11.04 13.29
CA ASP A 48 0.92 11.40 13.82
C ASP A 48 1.76 10.15 14.19
N GLY A 49 1.72 9.13 13.31
CA GLY A 49 2.40 7.84 13.50
C GLY A 49 1.76 6.89 14.52
N LYS A 50 0.69 7.30 15.21
CA LYS A 50 -0.03 6.45 16.17
C LYS A 50 -1.26 5.84 15.53
N HIS A 51 -1.49 4.55 15.74
CA HIS A 51 -2.72 3.88 15.33
C HIS A 51 -3.93 4.52 16.06
N VAL A 52 -4.95 4.90 15.30
CA VAL A 52 -6.19 5.49 15.83
C VAL A 52 -7.44 4.70 15.45
N GLY A 53 -7.33 3.76 14.50
CA GLY A 53 -8.44 2.91 14.12
C GLY A 53 -8.12 1.96 12.98
N ASP A 54 -8.97 0.95 12.84
CA ASP A 54 -9.02 0.05 11.70
C ASP A 54 -10.18 0.49 10.78
N GLY A 55 -10.04 0.27 9.48
CA GLY A 55 -11.11 0.48 8.51
C GLY A 55 -11.02 -0.52 7.37
N ASP A 56 -12.03 -0.54 6.50
CA ASP A 56 -12.00 -1.34 5.29
C ASP A 56 -12.39 -0.48 4.10
N LEU A 57 -11.61 -0.59 3.03
CA LEU A 57 -12.07 -0.19 1.70
C LEU A 57 -12.91 -1.34 1.14
N VAL A 58 -14.22 -1.13 1.06
CA VAL A 58 -15.16 -2.12 0.54
C VAL A 58 -15.49 -1.77 -0.91
N MET A 59 -15.20 -2.70 -1.81
CA MET A 59 -15.38 -2.57 -3.25
C MET A 59 -16.32 -3.64 -3.77
N THR A 60 -17.08 -3.30 -4.79
CA THR A 60 -17.72 -4.26 -5.70
C THR A 60 -16.67 -5.07 -6.46
N GLN A 61 -17.12 -6.09 -7.18
CA GLN A 61 -16.23 -6.89 -8.02
C GLN A 61 -15.65 -6.07 -9.17
N ASP A 62 -16.45 -5.16 -9.75
CA ASP A 62 -16.04 -4.34 -10.90
C ASP A 62 -14.97 -3.33 -10.47
N GLU A 63 -15.20 -2.58 -9.37
CA GLU A 63 -14.21 -1.66 -8.79
C GLU A 63 -12.90 -2.37 -8.42
N ALA A 64 -12.97 -3.58 -7.86
CA ALA A 64 -11.77 -4.34 -7.52
C ALA A 64 -11.02 -4.83 -8.77
N THR A 65 -11.74 -5.09 -9.88
CA THR A 65 -11.15 -5.48 -11.16
C THR A 65 -10.46 -4.29 -11.82
N GLU A 66 -11.09 -3.12 -11.80
CA GLU A 66 -10.48 -1.87 -12.26
C GLU A 66 -9.18 -1.57 -11.51
N LEU A 67 -9.22 -1.63 -10.17
CA LEU A 67 -8.02 -1.45 -9.34
C LEU A 67 -6.92 -2.46 -9.67
N LEU A 68 -7.27 -3.74 -9.93
CA LEU A 68 -6.29 -4.75 -10.33
C LEU A 68 -5.61 -4.39 -11.66
N LEU A 69 -6.37 -3.93 -12.65
CA LEU A 69 -5.84 -3.54 -13.95
C LEU A 69 -4.90 -2.35 -13.84
N GLU A 70 -5.26 -1.34 -13.05
CA GLU A 70 -4.39 -0.19 -12.78
C GLU A 70 -3.08 -0.62 -12.12
N LEU A 71 -3.15 -1.49 -11.09
CA LEU A 71 -1.96 -2.00 -10.42
C LEU A 71 -1.08 -2.82 -11.37
N GLN A 72 -1.67 -3.66 -12.22
CA GLN A 72 -0.93 -4.42 -13.23
C GLN A 72 -0.22 -3.49 -14.22
N ALA A 73 -0.89 -2.45 -14.70
CA ALA A 73 -0.30 -1.48 -15.61
C ALA A 73 0.89 -0.73 -14.97
N GLN A 74 0.78 -0.35 -13.70
CA GLN A 74 1.88 0.29 -12.96
C GLN A 74 3.07 -0.66 -12.73
N LEU A 75 2.80 -1.93 -12.42
CA LEU A 75 3.85 -2.93 -12.22
C LEU A 75 4.55 -3.33 -13.52
N ALA A 76 3.85 -3.25 -14.65
CA ALA A 76 4.41 -3.53 -15.98
C ALA A 76 5.26 -2.38 -16.53
N ASN A 77 5.11 -1.16 -16.00
CA ASN A 77 5.96 -0.01 -16.29
C ASN A 77 6.99 0.15 -15.17
N PRO A 78 8.13 -0.57 -15.19
CA PRO A 78 9.20 -0.32 -14.23
C PRO A 78 9.65 1.13 -14.43
N SER A 79 9.31 2.01 -13.49
CA SER A 79 9.87 3.35 -13.42
C SER A 79 11.38 3.24 -13.54
N THR A 80 11.95 3.86 -14.57
CA THR A 80 13.39 3.99 -14.83
C THR A 80 14.09 4.65 -13.65
N ILE A 81 14.36 3.90 -12.58
CA ILE A 81 15.15 4.35 -11.42
C ILE A 81 16.45 3.50 -11.29
N ASP A 82 16.71 2.61 -12.25
CA ASP A 82 17.87 1.69 -12.22
C ASP A 82 18.94 1.96 -13.29
N ARG A 83 18.96 3.13 -13.94
CA ARG A 83 20.01 3.45 -14.92
C ARG A 83 20.75 4.73 -14.59
N GLU A 84 21.58 4.69 -13.55
CA GLU A 84 22.82 5.49 -13.48
C GLU A 84 23.65 5.08 -12.25
N ALA A 85 24.31 3.93 -12.37
CA ALA A 85 25.47 3.59 -11.56
C ALA A 85 26.29 2.52 -12.27
N THR A 86 27.01 2.87 -13.34
CA THR A 86 28.31 2.30 -13.74
C THR A 86 28.80 3.06 -14.97
N THR A 87 29.74 3.98 -14.78
CA THR A 87 31.10 3.96 -15.34
C THR A 87 31.81 5.25 -14.94
#